data_AF-A0A3B8QSP5-F1
#
_entry.id   AF-A0A3B8QSP5-F1
#
_cell.length_a   1.000
_cell.length_b   1.000
_cell.length_c   1.000
_cell.angle_alpha   90.00
_cell.angle_beta   90.00
_cell.angle_gamma   90.00
#
_symmetry.space_group_name_H-M   'P 1'
#
loop_
_entity.id
_entity.type
_entity.pdbx_description
1 polymer ?
#
loop_
_entity_poly.entity_id
_entity_poly.type
_entity_poly.pdbx_seq_one_letter_code
_entity_poly.pdbx_strand_id
1 'polypeptide(L)'
;MNYTTRFAPSPTGPLHLGHAYSALLSFNRAKKKEGAFLLRIEDIDQSRARAGWEATIYEDLNWLGVSWVNPILRQSNNLKNYTKAISQLWNLGLLYKCDCSRRDITEAVQAPQEGYPLQGPDGVIYPGTCRNKHPRQGSVPPIANLRLDLKKALDWIDDSLYYEETGQAFGTVTIGNTQSINTIGDIVIARRDMGTSYHLSVVVDDAAQNITEVIRGEDLADATRIHVILQALLNLKTPVYHHHHLIRDATGKRLAKRDDARSIATYRVKGATPADIKVLIGL
;
A
#
# COMPACT_ATOMS: atom_id res chain seq x y z
N MET A 1 22.95 4.34 7.33
CA MET A 1 22.04 5.27 8.01
C MET A 1 21.01 4.45 8.78
N ASN A 2 20.70 4.79 10.03
CA ASN A 2 19.85 3.96 10.89
C ASN A 2 18.35 4.33 10.83
N TYR A 3 17.97 5.33 10.04
CA TYR A 3 16.58 5.76 9.89
C TYR A 3 16.29 6.14 8.44
N THR A 4 15.26 5.56 7.85
CA THR A 4 14.85 5.77 6.46
C THR A 4 13.33 5.77 6.35
N THR A 5 12.79 6.82 5.75
CA THR A 5 11.37 6.98 5.42
C THR A 5 11.19 7.13 3.92
N ARG A 6 9.95 7.01 3.43
CA ARG A 6 9.64 7.24 2.02
C ARG A 6 8.31 7.93 1.80
N PHE A 7 8.22 8.68 0.72
CA PHE A 7 6.96 9.00 0.07
C PHE A 7 6.83 8.16 -1.21
N ALA A 8 5.70 7.47 -1.36
CA ALA A 8 5.51 6.47 -2.41
C ALA A 8 4.22 6.71 -3.22
N PRO A 9 4.13 7.79 -4.03
CA PRO A 9 2.93 8.10 -4.80
C PRO A 9 2.79 7.24 -6.06
N SER A 10 1.54 6.96 -6.44
CA SER A 10 1.21 6.45 -7.77
C SER A 10 0.97 7.61 -8.75
N PRO A 11 1.55 7.62 -9.96
CA PRO A 11 1.41 8.71 -10.93
C PRO A 11 0.11 8.59 -11.74
N THR A 12 -1.03 8.54 -11.04
CA THR A 12 -2.37 8.35 -11.63
C THR A 12 -3.25 9.61 -11.58
N GLY A 13 -2.70 10.71 -11.07
CA GLY A 13 -3.38 11.99 -10.91
C GLY A 13 -2.49 12.98 -10.16
N PRO A 14 -2.93 14.23 -10.00
CA PRO A 14 -2.15 15.26 -9.33
C PRO A 14 -2.02 15.01 -7.82
N LEU A 15 -0.94 15.53 -7.21
CA LEU A 15 -0.81 15.53 -5.76
C LEU A 15 -1.84 16.48 -5.13
N HIS A 16 -2.32 16.15 -3.94
CA HIS A 16 -3.28 16.95 -3.17
C HIS A 16 -2.76 17.16 -1.74
N LEU A 17 -3.45 17.94 -0.92
CA LEU A 17 -3.01 18.26 0.45
C LEU A 17 -2.69 17.03 1.33
N GLY A 18 -3.47 15.96 1.24
CA GLY A 18 -3.14 14.69 1.93
C GLY A 18 -1.79 14.09 1.51
N HIS A 19 -1.43 14.15 0.22
CA HIS A 19 -0.13 13.71 -0.28
C HIS A 19 0.99 14.62 0.22
N ALA A 20 0.78 15.94 0.17
CA ALA A 20 1.75 16.90 0.70
C ALA A 20 2.00 16.67 2.20
N TYR A 21 0.96 16.37 2.97
CA TYR A 21 1.08 16.03 4.39
C TYR A 21 1.92 14.76 4.61
N SER A 22 1.61 13.66 3.92
CA SER A 22 2.40 12.44 4.02
C SER A 22 3.87 12.67 3.62
N ALA A 23 4.12 13.41 2.54
CA ALA A 23 5.47 13.68 2.04
C ALA A 23 6.27 14.56 3.03
N LEU A 24 5.70 15.70 3.45
CA LEU A 24 6.36 16.64 4.36
C LEU A 24 6.59 16.02 5.75
N LEU A 25 5.63 15.27 6.28
CA LEU A 25 5.78 14.59 7.56
C LEU A 25 6.91 13.55 7.49
N SER A 26 6.92 12.73 6.44
CA SER A 26 7.98 11.73 6.22
C SER A 26 9.36 12.36 6.08
N PHE A 27 9.46 13.44 5.30
CA PHE A 27 10.69 14.20 5.07
C PHE A 27 11.20 14.86 6.36
N ASN A 28 10.33 15.55 7.09
CA ASN A 28 10.69 16.23 8.34
C ASN A 28 11.15 15.24 9.41
N ARG A 29 10.54 14.05 9.50
CA ARG A 29 10.97 12.99 10.43
C ARG A 29 12.33 12.44 10.07
N ALA A 30 12.59 12.17 8.79
CA ALA A 30 13.92 11.76 8.32
C ALA A 30 14.95 12.84 8.65
N LYS A 31 14.68 14.10 8.31
CA LYS A 31 15.58 15.23 8.59
C LYS A 31 15.88 15.39 10.08
N LYS A 32 14.86 15.30 10.95
CA LYS A 32 15.02 15.42 12.41
C LYS A 32 15.89 14.32 13.01
N LYS A 33 15.92 13.14 12.40
CA LYS A 33 16.74 11.99 12.83
C LYS A 33 18.00 11.81 12.00
N GLU A 34 18.37 12.82 11.19
CA GLU A 34 19.54 12.75 10.28
C GLU A 34 19.54 11.50 9.40
N GLY A 35 18.33 11.06 9.02
CA GLY A 35 18.08 9.87 8.21
C GLY A 35 17.86 10.18 6.73
N ALA A 36 17.55 9.13 5.97
CA ALA A 36 17.24 9.24 4.54
C ALA A 36 15.73 9.40 4.30
N PHE A 37 15.39 10.26 3.34
CA PHE A 37 14.04 10.33 2.77
C PHE A 37 14.11 9.88 1.30
N LEU A 38 13.33 8.86 0.96
CA LEU A 38 13.27 8.29 -0.37
C LEU A 38 11.98 8.68 -1.09
N LEU A 39 12.07 8.82 -2.41
CA LEU A 39 10.91 8.87 -3.30
C LEU A 39 10.82 7.56 -4.07
N ARG A 40 9.64 6.95 -4.09
CA ARG A 40 9.32 5.75 -4.88
C ARG A 40 8.10 6.01 -5.74
N ILE A 41 8.16 5.68 -7.03
CA ILE A 41 7.00 5.80 -7.92
C ILE A 41 6.30 4.44 -7.99
N GLU A 42 5.05 4.40 -7.51
CA GLU A 42 4.22 3.19 -7.46
C GLU A 42 3.36 3.07 -8.72
N ASP A 43 4.01 2.76 -9.83
CA ASP A 43 3.46 2.71 -11.19
C ASP A 43 3.16 1.29 -11.70
N ILE A 44 2.91 0.32 -10.82
CA ILE A 44 2.57 -1.05 -11.22
C ILE A 44 1.34 -1.13 -12.14
N ASP A 45 0.41 -0.17 -12.03
CA ASP A 45 -0.77 -0.09 -12.91
C ASP A 45 -0.49 0.82 -14.10
N GLN A 46 0.11 0.24 -15.13
CA GLN A 46 0.48 0.94 -16.37
C GLN A 46 -0.74 1.46 -17.15
N SER A 47 -1.94 0.94 -16.90
CA SER A 47 -3.16 1.45 -17.54
C SER A 47 -3.53 2.85 -17.04
N ARG A 48 -3.16 3.19 -15.80
CA ARG A 48 -3.45 4.48 -15.15
C ARG A 48 -2.23 5.37 -14.96
N ALA A 49 -1.03 4.80 -14.87
CA ALA A 49 0.21 5.58 -14.73
C ALA A 49 0.46 6.47 -15.96
N ARG A 50 0.86 7.72 -15.74
CA ARG A 50 1.22 8.66 -16.83
C ARG A 50 2.51 9.39 -16.47
N ALA A 51 3.43 9.48 -17.43
CA ALA A 51 4.69 10.22 -17.27
C ALA A 51 4.47 11.70 -16.92
N GLY A 52 3.40 12.32 -17.44
CA GLY A 52 3.03 13.70 -17.10
C GLY A 52 2.73 13.87 -15.60
N TRP A 53 2.04 12.91 -14.98
CA TRP A 53 1.78 12.95 -13.54
C TRP A 53 3.03 12.72 -12.72
N GLU A 54 3.94 11.84 -13.18
CA GLU A 54 5.23 11.65 -12.53
C GLU A 54 6.09 12.93 -12.55
N ALA A 55 6.13 13.65 -13.67
CA ALA A 55 6.81 14.94 -13.75
C ALA A 55 6.20 15.97 -12.78
N THR A 56 4.87 16.05 -12.71
CA THR A 56 4.18 16.93 -11.76
C THR A 56 4.47 16.57 -10.30
N ILE A 57 4.58 15.28 -9.96
CA ILE A 57 4.99 14.84 -8.62
C ILE A 57 6.35 15.46 -8.25
N TYR A 58 7.33 15.42 -9.14
CA TYR A 58 8.65 16.00 -8.87
C TYR A 58 8.60 17.52 -8.72
N GLU A 59 7.87 18.21 -9.59
CA GLU A 59 7.68 19.65 -9.50
C GLU A 59 7.02 20.08 -8.18
N ASP A 60 5.93 19.39 -7.79
CA ASP A 60 5.18 19.70 -6.59
C ASP A 60 6.03 19.47 -5.33
N LEU A 61 6.77 18.35 -5.26
CA LEU A 61 7.64 18.07 -4.13
C LEU A 61 8.81 19.07 -4.02
N ASN A 62 9.45 19.41 -5.14
CA ASN A 62 10.50 20.43 -5.16
C ASN A 62 9.96 21.79 -4.72
N TRP A 63 8.78 22.17 -5.21
CA TRP A 63 8.13 23.42 -4.82
C TRP A 63 7.80 23.46 -3.32
N LEU A 64 7.36 22.33 -2.73
CA LEU A 64 7.15 22.18 -1.29
C LEU A 64 8.45 22.20 -0.45
N GLY A 65 9.62 22.24 -1.10
CA GLY A 65 10.93 22.18 -0.44
C GLY A 65 11.31 20.79 0.06
N VAL A 66 10.75 19.74 -0.53
CA VAL A 66 11.05 18.34 -0.21
C VAL A 66 12.09 17.82 -1.18
N SER A 67 13.26 17.43 -0.66
CA SER A 67 14.31 16.76 -1.41
C SER A 67 14.41 15.28 -1.02
N TRP A 68 14.85 14.43 -1.94
CA TRP A 68 14.95 12.99 -1.74
C TRP A 68 16.28 12.42 -2.25
N VAL A 69 16.62 11.23 -1.77
CA VAL A 69 17.82 10.49 -2.21
C VAL A 69 17.59 9.86 -3.58
N ASN A 70 18.61 9.90 -4.44
CA ASN A 70 18.66 9.20 -5.72
C ASN A 70 19.45 7.89 -5.63
N PRO A 71 19.17 6.90 -6.50
CA PRO A 71 18.16 6.92 -7.57
C PRO A 71 16.73 6.68 -7.06
N ILE A 72 15.75 7.16 -7.83
CA ILE A 72 14.31 6.91 -7.59
C ILE A 72 13.97 5.47 -8.01
N LEU A 73 13.33 4.71 -7.12
CA LEU A 73 12.76 3.41 -7.47
C LEU A 73 11.44 3.61 -8.21
N ARG A 74 11.29 2.95 -9.36
CA ARG A 74 10.01 2.80 -10.07
C ARG A 74 9.59 1.33 -10.01
N GLN A 75 8.37 1.05 -9.57
CA GLN A 75 7.93 -0.33 -9.36
C GLN A 75 7.84 -1.12 -10.67
N SER A 76 7.51 -0.46 -11.77
CA SER A 76 7.54 -1.04 -13.13
C SER A 76 8.91 -1.60 -13.51
N ASN A 77 10.00 -1.05 -12.97
CA ASN A 77 11.36 -1.55 -13.19
C ASN A 77 11.76 -2.65 -12.20
N ASN A 78 10.92 -2.96 -11.21
CA ASN A 78 11.25 -3.89 -10.11
C ASN A 78 10.51 -5.25 -10.18
N LEU A 79 9.86 -5.55 -11.31
CA LEU A 79 9.05 -6.76 -11.49
C LEU A 79 9.77 -8.06 -11.13
N LYS A 80 11.09 -8.16 -11.41
CA LYS A 80 11.89 -9.34 -11.09
C LYS A 80 11.86 -9.69 -9.60
N ASN A 81 11.90 -8.69 -8.72
CA ASN A 81 11.85 -8.90 -7.27
C ASN A 81 10.46 -9.35 -6.81
N TYR A 82 9.40 -8.84 -7.43
CA TYR A 82 8.04 -9.31 -7.18
C TYR A 82 7.84 -10.75 -7.65
N THR A 83 8.35 -11.11 -8.83
CA THR A 83 8.31 -12.50 -9.34
C THR A 83 9.03 -13.45 -8.39
N LYS A 84 10.16 -13.05 -7.80
CA LYS A 84 10.87 -13.85 -6.79
C LYS A 84 10.01 -14.08 -5.53
N ALA A 85 9.38 -13.03 -5.02
CA ALA A 85 8.50 -13.13 -3.86
C ALA A 85 7.27 -14.00 -4.14
N ILE A 86 6.64 -13.85 -5.31
CA ILE A 86 5.53 -14.71 -5.76
C ILE A 86 5.98 -16.17 -5.83
N SER A 87 7.16 -16.43 -6.39
CA SER A 87 7.70 -17.78 -6.52
C SER A 87 7.94 -18.42 -5.15
N GLN A 88 8.44 -17.66 -4.18
CA GLN A 88 8.58 -18.12 -2.80
C GLN A 88 7.23 -18.51 -2.19
N LEU A 89 6.23 -17.63 -2.22
CA LEU A 89 4.89 -17.91 -1.69
C LEU A 89 4.21 -19.07 -2.41
N TRP A 90 4.39 -19.19 -3.73
CA TRP A 90 3.90 -20.31 -4.52
C TRP A 90 4.55 -21.62 -4.11
N ASN A 91 5.87 -21.64 -3.90
CA ASN A 91 6.63 -22.82 -3.52
C ASN A 91 6.23 -23.32 -2.12
N LEU A 92 5.90 -22.40 -1.20
CA LEU A 92 5.32 -22.69 0.11
C LEU A 92 3.88 -23.25 0.04
N GLY A 93 3.24 -23.24 -1.14
CA GLY A 93 1.88 -23.77 -1.31
C GLY A 93 0.78 -22.84 -0.79
N LEU A 94 1.11 -21.56 -0.59
CA LEU A 94 0.22 -20.56 -0.01
C LEU A 94 -0.61 -19.81 -1.06
N LEU A 95 -0.26 -19.94 -2.34
CA LEU A 95 -0.95 -19.27 -3.44
C LEU A 95 -1.81 -20.24 -4.25
N TYR A 96 -2.91 -19.72 -4.78
CA TYR A 96 -3.74 -20.44 -5.76
C TYR A 96 -4.22 -19.50 -6.88
N LYS A 97 -4.53 -20.10 -8.04
CA LYS A 97 -5.05 -19.39 -9.20
C LYS A 97 -6.53 -19.04 -9.00
N CYS A 98 -6.91 -17.80 -9.36
CA CYS A 98 -8.28 -17.33 -9.33
C CYS A 98 -8.72 -16.88 -10.73
N ASP A 99 -9.78 -17.50 -11.26
CA ASP A 99 -10.37 -17.11 -12.55
C ASP A 99 -11.66 -16.29 -12.39
N CYS A 100 -12.09 -16.01 -11.15
CA CYS A 100 -13.29 -15.20 -10.88
C CYS A 100 -13.15 -13.77 -11.42
N SER A 101 -14.16 -13.33 -12.15
CA SER A 101 -14.37 -11.92 -12.48
C SER A 101 -14.82 -11.14 -11.24
N ARG A 102 -14.75 -9.79 -11.30
CA ARG A 102 -15.33 -8.95 -10.23
C ARG A 102 -16.83 -9.22 -10.04
N ARG A 103 -17.55 -9.46 -11.14
CA ARG A 103 -18.97 -9.80 -11.13
C ARG A 103 -19.21 -11.12 -10.38
N ASP A 104 -18.43 -12.15 -10.69
CA ASP A 104 -18.54 -13.46 -10.05
C ASP A 104 -18.34 -13.35 -8.54
N ILE A 105 -17.37 -12.52 -8.11
CA ILE A 105 -17.11 -12.27 -6.69
C ILE A 105 -18.30 -11.58 -6.03
N THR A 106 -18.82 -10.50 -6.64
CA THR A 106 -19.98 -9.78 -6.10
C THR A 106 -21.21 -10.68 -6.00
N GLU A 107 -21.52 -11.44 -7.05
CA GLU A 107 -22.65 -12.38 -7.07
C GLU A 107 -22.48 -13.50 -6.02
N ALA A 108 -21.29 -14.08 -5.89
CA ALA A 108 -21.02 -15.13 -4.91
C ALA A 108 -21.16 -14.66 -3.46
N VAL A 109 -20.90 -13.37 -3.18
CA VAL A 109 -21.04 -12.80 -1.84
C VAL A 109 -22.47 -12.34 -1.54
N GLN A 110 -23.31 -12.12 -2.57
CA GLN A 110 -24.73 -11.76 -2.43
C GLN A 110 -25.66 -12.98 -2.26
N ALA A 111 -25.14 -14.21 -2.38
CA ALA A 111 -25.89 -15.45 -2.17
C ALA A 111 -26.31 -15.60 -0.68
N PRO A 112 -27.41 -16.32 -0.37
CA PRO A 112 -28.27 -16.06 0.80
C PRO A 112 -27.72 -16.59 2.12
N GLN A 113 -26.64 -15.99 2.61
CA GLN A 113 -26.39 -15.90 4.06
C GLN A 113 -26.56 -14.43 4.43
N GLU A 114 -27.44 -14.16 5.40
CA GLU A 114 -27.81 -12.82 5.86
C GLU A 114 -26.56 -11.95 6.11
N GLY A 115 -26.24 -11.09 5.15
CA GLY A 115 -25.09 -10.20 5.27
C GLY A 115 -24.80 -9.45 3.99
N TYR A 116 -24.55 -8.14 4.12
CA TYR A 116 -23.89 -7.37 3.08
C TYR A 116 -22.50 -7.96 2.79
N PRO A 117 -21.96 -7.81 1.57
CA PRO A 117 -20.58 -8.21 1.30
C PRO A 117 -19.64 -7.56 2.31
N LEU A 118 -19.02 -8.37 3.16
CA LEU A 118 -18.05 -7.89 4.14
C LEU A 118 -16.92 -7.20 3.36
N GLN A 119 -16.73 -5.92 3.67
CA GLN A 119 -15.68 -5.11 3.07
C GLN A 119 -14.43 -5.22 3.93
N GLY A 120 -13.33 -5.65 3.33
CA GLY A 120 -12.02 -5.71 3.95
C GLY A 120 -11.06 -4.66 3.37
N PRO A 121 -9.78 -4.68 3.79
CA PRO A 121 -8.80 -3.66 3.41
C PRO A 121 -8.42 -3.68 1.92
N ASP A 122 -8.57 -4.82 1.23
CA ASP A 122 -8.34 -4.99 -0.22
C ASP A 122 -9.68 -5.01 -1.02
N GLY A 123 -10.75 -4.45 -0.44
CA GLY A 123 -12.09 -4.43 -1.04
C GLY A 123 -12.98 -5.57 -0.56
N VAL A 124 -13.87 -6.08 -1.42
CA VAL A 124 -14.80 -7.16 -1.05
C VAL A 124 -13.99 -8.40 -0.64
N ILE A 125 -14.27 -8.92 0.56
CA ILE A 125 -13.61 -10.13 1.07
C ILE A 125 -13.96 -11.29 0.14
N TYR A 126 -12.92 -11.93 -0.40
CA TYR A 126 -13.10 -12.99 -1.37
C TYR A 126 -13.69 -14.26 -0.71
N PRO A 127 -14.77 -14.85 -1.25
CA PRO A 127 -15.44 -16.00 -0.64
C PRO A 127 -14.68 -17.32 -0.79
N GLY A 128 -13.48 -17.33 -1.38
CA GLY A 128 -12.67 -18.54 -1.54
C GLY A 128 -13.13 -19.47 -2.66
N THR A 129 -13.97 -19.01 -3.59
CA THR A 129 -14.60 -19.83 -4.65
C THR A 129 -13.60 -20.66 -5.49
N CYS A 130 -12.40 -20.15 -5.75
CA CYS A 130 -11.38 -20.83 -6.54
C CYS A 130 -10.38 -21.65 -5.72
N ARG A 131 -10.41 -21.60 -4.38
CA ARG A 131 -9.37 -22.17 -3.50
C ARG A 131 -9.07 -23.64 -3.80
N ASN A 132 -10.11 -24.42 -4.06
CA ASN A 132 -10.01 -25.86 -4.35
C ASN A 132 -10.21 -26.21 -5.84
N LYS A 133 -10.45 -25.23 -6.71
CA LYS A 133 -10.76 -25.47 -8.14
C LYS A 133 -9.51 -25.67 -9.00
N HIS A 134 -8.40 -25.07 -8.59
CA HIS A 134 -7.15 -25.09 -9.35
C HIS A 134 -6.03 -25.61 -8.45
N PRO A 135 -5.86 -26.95 -8.32
CA PRO A 135 -4.76 -27.50 -7.56
C PRO A 135 -3.42 -27.00 -8.12
N ARG A 136 -2.50 -26.63 -7.22
CA ARG A 136 -1.17 -26.15 -7.59
C ARG A 136 -0.42 -27.22 -8.38
N GLN A 137 -0.01 -26.91 -9.60
CA GLN A 137 0.79 -27.80 -10.44
C GLN A 137 2.00 -27.04 -10.99
N GLY A 138 3.18 -27.66 -10.90
CA GLY A 138 4.41 -27.13 -11.50
C GLY A 138 4.82 -25.74 -11.02
N SER A 139 5.45 -25.00 -11.93
CA SER A 139 5.92 -23.62 -11.72
C SER A 139 4.76 -22.63 -11.61
N VAL A 140 5.05 -21.43 -11.13
CA VAL A 140 4.10 -20.31 -11.10
C VAL A 140 3.51 -20.10 -12.51
N PRO A 141 2.18 -20.01 -12.67
CA PRO A 141 1.57 -19.69 -13.95
C PRO A 141 2.03 -18.31 -14.44
N PRO A 142 2.52 -18.16 -15.68
CA PRO A 142 3.12 -16.91 -16.15
C PRO A 142 2.11 -15.76 -16.27
N ILE A 143 0.83 -16.06 -16.52
CA ILE A 143 -0.24 -15.07 -16.72
C ILE A 143 -1.48 -15.54 -15.95
N ALA A 144 -1.63 -15.10 -14.70
CA ALA A 144 -2.74 -15.49 -13.83
C ALA A 144 -3.04 -14.44 -12.77
N ASN A 145 -4.28 -14.44 -12.26
CA ASN A 145 -4.54 -13.83 -10.97
C ASN A 145 -4.21 -14.86 -9.89
N LEU A 146 -3.35 -14.49 -8.95
CA LEU A 146 -2.97 -15.32 -7.82
C LEU A 146 -3.50 -14.70 -6.54
N ARG A 147 -4.10 -15.54 -5.70
CA ARG A 147 -4.56 -15.17 -4.35
C ARG A 147 -3.76 -15.88 -3.29
N LEU A 148 -3.58 -15.22 -2.15
CA LEU A 148 -3.07 -15.85 -0.94
C LEU A 148 -4.20 -16.62 -0.26
N ASP A 149 -4.00 -17.91 0.02
CA ASP A 149 -4.83 -18.65 0.97
C ASP A 149 -4.49 -18.15 2.37
N LEU A 150 -5.28 -17.21 2.89
CA LEU A 150 -4.94 -16.49 4.11
C LEU A 150 -4.92 -17.43 5.32
N LYS A 151 -5.79 -18.44 5.34
CA LYS A 151 -5.82 -19.43 6.42
C LYS A 151 -4.52 -20.23 6.44
N LYS A 152 -4.12 -20.83 5.30
CA LYS A 152 -2.86 -21.57 5.22
C LYS A 152 -1.64 -20.71 5.53
N ALA A 153 -1.68 -19.45 5.10
CA ALA A 153 -0.62 -18.50 5.38
C ALA A 153 -0.45 -18.25 6.88
N LEU A 154 -1.56 -18.04 7.60
CA LEU A 154 -1.52 -17.83 9.06
C LEU A 154 -1.18 -19.11 9.82
N ASP A 155 -1.62 -20.29 9.34
CA ASP A 155 -1.26 -21.59 9.92
C ASP A 155 0.24 -21.92 9.71
N TRP A 156 0.90 -21.30 8.71
CA TRP A 156 2.33 -21.47 8.44
C TRP A 156 3.22 -20.58 9.33
N ILE A 157 2.66 -19.51 9.91
CA ILE A 157 3.41 -18.55 10.74
C ILE A 157 3.31 -19.01 12.19
N ASP A 158 4.44 -19.44 12.77
CA ASP A 158 4.51 -19.87 14.17
C ASP A 158 4.56 -18.68 15.16
N ASP A 159 5.04 -17.52 14.69
CA ASP A 159 5.27 -16.34 15.53
C ASP A 159 4.02 -15.48 15.72
N SER A 160 3.97 -14.79 16.87
CA SER A 160 2.98 -13.74 17.08
C SER A 160 3.26 -12.53 16.18
N LEU A 161 2.28 -12.14 15.38
CA LEU A 161 2.38 -11.01 14.47
C LEU A 161 2.00 -9.70 15.16
N TYR A 162 2.88 -8.71 15.09
CA TYR A 162 2.63 -7.37 15.61
C TYR A 162 3.42 -6.31 14.84
N TYR A 163 3.06 -5.04 15.04
CA TYR A 163 3.87 -3.89 14.63
C TYR A 163 3.76 -2.76 15.65
N GLU A 164 4.75 -1.87 15.65
CA GLU A 164 4.75 -0.66 16.48
C GLU A 164 4.10 0.51 15.73
N GLU A 165 3.11 1.15 16.36
CA GLU A 165 2.40 2.32 15.85
C GLU A 165 2.82 3.58 16.63
N THR A 166 3.11 4.67 15.93
CA THR A 166 3.50 5.95 16.55
C THR A 166 2.57 7.11 16.21
N GLY A 167 1.54 6.85 15.41
CA GLY A 167 0.47 7.78 15.06
C GLY A 167 -0.68 7.74 16.06
N GLN A 168 -1.91 7.86 15.56
CA GLN A 168 -3.11 8.03 16.40
C GLN A 168 -3.36 6.88 17.37
N ALA A 169 -3.18 5.63 16.93
CA ALA A 169 -3.45 4.45 17.75
C ALA A 169 -2.29 4.06 18.70
N PHE A 170 -1.19 4.83 18.69
CA PHE A 170 0.03 4.69 19.49
C PHE A 170 0.20 3.41 20.34
N GLY A 171 1.22 2.62 20.01
CA GLY A 171 1.63 1.42 20.77
C GLY A 171 1.77 0.18 19.90
N THR A 172 1.92 -0.97 20.55
CA THR A 172 2.02 -2.26 19.86
C THR A 172 0.65 -2.73 19.39
N VAL A 173 0.51 -2.99 18.09
CA VAL A 173 -0.70 -3.54 17.47
C VAL A 173 -0.49 -5.00 17.12
N THR A 174 -1.19 -5.88 17.82
CA THR A 174 -1.17 -7.33 17.57
C THR A 174 -2.15 -7.72 16.45
N ILE A 175 -1.74 -8.65 15.59
CA ILE A 175 -2.52 -9.14 14.46
C ILE A 175 -3.06 -10.53 14.80
N GLY A 176 -4.36 -10.60 15.11
CA GLY A 176 -5.02 -11.87 15.41
C GLY A 176 -5.36 -12.68 14.17
N ASN A 177 -5.10 -14.00 14.21
CA ASN A 177 -5.37 -14.91 13.08
C ASN A 177 -6.86 -14.97 12.73
N THR A 178 -7.73 -15.27 13.71
CA THR A 178 -9.19 -15.35 13.51
C THR A 178 -9.78 -14.04 12.98
N GLN A 179 -9.35 -12.91 13.54
CA GLN A 179 -9.78 -11.60 13.07
C GLN A 179 -9.35 -11.39 11.62
N SER A 180 -8.12 -11.76 11.25
CA SER A 180 -7.60 -11.57 9.90
C SER A 180 -8.34 -12.41 8.87
N ILE A 181 -8.64 -13.67 9.18
CA ILE A 181 -9.45 -14.54 8.31
C ILE A 181 -10.82 -13.91 8.02
N ASN A 182 -11.47 -13.34 9.03
CA ASN A 182 -12.82 -12.80 8.91
C ASN A 182 -12.90 -11.40 8.30
N THR A 183 -11.85 -10.56 8.47
CA THR A 183 -11.88 -9.16 8.02
C THR A 183 -11.03 -8.87 6.79
N ILE A 184 -10.14 -9.78 6.38
CA ILE A 184 -9.24 -9.60 5.23
C ILE A 184 -9.56 -10.62 4.14
N GLY A 185 -9.56 -11.91 4.50
CA GLY A 185 -9.71 -13.02 3.56
C GLY A 185 -8.59 -13.14 2.52
N ASP A 186 -8.86 -13.89 1.45
CA ASP A 186 -7.85 -14.27 0.47
C ASP A 186 -7.56 -13.12 -0.54
N ILE A 187 -6.53 -12.33 -0.23
CA ILE A 187 -6.12 -11.15 -1.01
C ILE A 187 -5.44 -11.49 -2.33
N VAL A 188 -5.42 -10.53 -3.26
CA VAL A 188 -4.70 -10.67 -4.52
C VAL A 188 -3.20 -10.40 -4.34
N ILE A 189 -2.36 -11.34 -4.75
CA ILE A 189 -0.89 -11.24 -4.72
C ILE A 189 -0.31 -10.90 -6.09
N ALA A 190 -0.94 -11.39 -7.15
CA ALA A 190 -0.58 -11.02 -8.51
C ALA A 190 -1.84 -10.85 -9.35
N ARG A 191 -1.88 -9.82 -10.19
CA ARG A 191 -2.91 -9.64 -11.22
C ARG A 191 -2.35 -10.06 -12.57
N ARG A 192 -3.22 -10.61 -13.41
CA ARG A 192 -2.88 -11.12 -14.75
C ARG A 192 -2.16 -10.07 -15.62
N ASP A 193 -2.58 -8.82 -15.52
CA ASP A 193 -2.15 -7.67 -16.33
C ASP A 193 -0.96 -6.91 -15.75
N MET A 194 -0.74 -7.01 -14.43
CA MET A 194 0.31 -6.25 -13.73
C MET A 194 1.48 -7.12 -13.26
N GLY A 195 1.29 -8.44 -13.14
CA GLY A 195 2.30 -9.38 -12.63
C GLY A 195 2.57 -9.28 -11.13
N THR A 196 1.92 -8.36 -10.41
CA THR A 196 2.04 -8.12 -8.96
C THR A 196 0.74 -7.50 -8.42
N SER A 197 0.72 -7.15 -7.13
CA SER A 197 -0.31 -6.34 -6.48
C SER A 197 0.32 -5.24 -5.63
N TYR A 198 -0.48 -4.22 -5.27
CA TYR A 198 -0.04 -3.15 -4.37
C TYR A 198 0.55 -3.69 -3.07
N HIS A 199 -0.14 -4.64 -2.42
CA HIS A 199 0.28 -5.17 -1.13
C HIS A 199 1.62 -5.89 -1.20
N LEU A 200 1.86 -6.70 -2.25
CA LEU A 200 3.14 -7.37 -2.42
C LEU A 200 4.25 -6.38 -2.75
N SER A 201 4.02 -5.48 -3.71
CA SER A 201 5.04 -4.55 -4.18
C SER A 201 5.52 -3.61 -3.08
N VAL A 202 4.62 -3.03 -2.29
CA VAL A 202 4.97 -2.18 -1.13
C VAL A 202 5.87 -2.92 -0.13
N VAL A 203 5.51 -4.16 0.22
CA VAL A 203 6.25 -4.93 1.22
C VAL A 203 7.66 -5.27 0.74
N VAL A 204 7.78 -5.71 -0.52
CA VAL A 204 9.07 -6.05 -1.12
C VAL A 204 9.95 -4.82 -1.27
N ASP A 205 9.39 -3.69 -1.71
CA ASP A 205 10.16 -2.46 -1.90
C ASP A 205 10.57 -1.80 -0.60
N ASP A 206 9.69 -1.76 0.41
CA ASP A 206 10.01 -1.20 1.73
C ASP A 206 11.17 -1.97 2.36
N ALA A 207 11.20 -3.31 2.23
CA ALA A 207 12.32 -4.12 2.67
C ALA A 207 13.60 -3.87 1.85
N ALA A 208 13.51 -3.84 0.52
CA ALA A 208 14.66 -3.61 -0.36
C ALA A 208 15.31 -2.22 -0.15
N GLN A 209 14.50 -1.22 0.17
CA GLN A 209 14.95 0.15 0.46
C GLN A 209 15.32 0.37 1.94
N ASN A 210 15.27 -0.68 2.77
CA ASN A 210 15.52 -0.61 4.22
C ASN A 210 14.68 0.46 4.92
N ILE A 211 13.41 0.60 4.55
CA ILE A 211 12.48 1.54 5.20
C ILE A 211 12.35 1.14 6.67
N THR A 212 12.63 2.08 7.57
CA THR A 212 12.58 1.85 9.01
C THR A 212 11.26 2.33 9.62
N GLU A 213 10.64 3.33 8.99
CA GLU A 213 9.32 3.81 9.38
C GLU A 213 8.46 4.16 8.16
N VAL A 214 7.24 3.63 8.15
CA VAL A 214 6.23 3.87 7.12
C VAL A 214 5.22 4.90 7.64
N ILE A 215 5.22 6.08 7.03
CA ILE A 215 4.32 7.17 7.36
C ILE A 215 3.27 7.29 6.25
N ARG A 216 1.99 7.18 6.61
CA ARG A 216 0.86 7.24 5.67
C ARG A 216 -0.45 7.61 6.36
N GLY A 217 -1.50 7.88 5.60
CA GLY A 217 -2.82 8.19 6.16
C GLY A 217 -3.43 7.01 6.91
N GLU A 218 -4.19 7.30 7.97
CA GLU A 218 -4.93 6.33 8.78
C GLU A 218 -5.95 5.49 7.99
N ASP A 219 -6.35 5.93 6.79
CA ASP A 219 -7.20 5.14 5.91
C ASP A 219 -6.50 3.89 5.34
N LEU A 220 -5.18 3.80 5.48
CA LEU A 220 -4.38 2.64 5.13
C LEU A 220 -3.98 1.79 6.35
N ALA A 221 -4.45 2.15 7.56
CA ALA A 221 -4.09 1.43 8.78
C ALA A 221 -4.48 -0.04 8.72
N ASP A 222 -5.70 -0.36 8.27
CA ASP A 222 -6.16 -1.76 8.20
C ASP A 222 -5.36 -2.60 7.20
N ALA A 223 -4.85 -1.98 6.12
CA ALA A 223 -3.99 -2.64 5.14
C ALA A 223 -2.62 -3.03 5.71
N THR A 224 -2.20 -2.42 6.83
CA THR A 224 -0.95 -2.78 7.53
C THR A 224 -0.96 -4.23 8.00
N ARG A 225 -2.11 -4.75 8.38
CA ARG A 225 -2.25 -6.16 8.81
C ARG A 225 -1.86 -7.12 7.70
N ILE A 226 -2.28 -6.81 6.46
CA ILE A 226 -1.85 -7.55 5.27
C ILE A 226 -0.33 -7.46 5.10
N HIS A 227 0.23 -6.26 5.24
CA HIS A 227 1.66 -6.02 5.01
C HIS A 227 2.54 -6.78 6.00
N VAL A 228 2.17 -6.81 7.28
CA VAL A 228 2.90 -7.56 8.32
C VAL A 228 2.82 -9.08 8.11
N ILE A 229 1.67 -9.60 7.68
CA ILE A 229 1.54 -11.03 7.32
C ILE A 229 2.49 -11.34 6.15
N LEU A 230 2.49 -10.53 5.09
CA LEU A 230 3.41 -10.73 3.96
C LEU A 230 4.88 -10.59 4.35
N GLN A 231 5.20 -9.66 5.26
CA GLN A 231 6.56 -9.49 5.79
C GLN A 231 7.03 -10.77 6.50
N ALA A 232 6.20 -11.35 7.38
CA ALA A 232 6.51 -12.61 8.06
C ALA A 232 6.70 -13.78 7.07
N LEU A 233 5.77 -13.97 6.13
CA LEU A 233 5.85 -15.04 5.11
C LEU A 233 7.11 -14.95 4.23
N LEU A 234 7.57 -13.73 3.98
CA LEU A 234 8.75 -13.46 3.14
C LEU A 234 10.04 -13.34 3.96
N ASN A 235 9.97 -13.50 5.29
CA ASN A 235 11.07 -13.28 6.22
C ASN A 235 11.71 -11.88 6.05
N LEU A 236 10.86 -10.85 5.98
CA LEU A 236 11.24 -9.45 5.84
C LEU A 236 11.02 -8.72 7.17
N LYS A 237 11.85 -7.71 7.43
CA LYS A 237 11.73 -6.89 8.63
C LYS A 237 10.44 -6.05 8.60
N THR A 238 9.70 -6.07 9.70
CA THR A 238 8.57 -5.17 9.94
C THR A 238 9.06 -3.77 10.30
N PRO A 239 8.71 -2.71 9.55
CA PRO A 239 9.03 -1.33 9.92
C PRO A 239 8.11 -0.85 11.06
N VAL A 240 8.49 0.26 11.69
CA VAL A 240 7.55 1.03 12.52
C VAL A 240 6.52 1.69 11.61
N TYR A 241 5.28 1.83 12.07
CA TYR A 241 4.24 2.54 11.34
C TYR A 241 3.86 3.85 12.04
N HIS A 242 3.49 4.83 11.24
CA HIS A 242 2.92 6.09 11.69
C HIS A 242 1.71 6.43 10.82
N HIS A 243 0.52 6.10 11.31
CA HIS A 243 -0.73 6.44 10.67
C HIS A 243 -1.20 7.82 11.13
N HIS A 244 -1.05 8.80 10.24
CA HIS A 244 -1.43 10.19 10.51
C HIS A 244 -2.91 10.44 10.18
N HIS A 245 -3.51 11.43 10.84
CA HIS A 245 -4.89 11.83 10.56
C HIS A 245 -5.09 12.24 9.09
N LEU A 246 -6.33 12.12 8.59
CA LEU A 246 -6.68 12.58 7.25
C LEU A 246 -6.91 14.10 7.22
N ILE A 247 -6.40 14.76 6.18
CA ILE A 247 -6.68 16.18 5.95
C ILE A 247 -8.13 16.35 5.46
N ARG A 248 -8.86 17.25 6.15
CA ARG A 248 -10.28 17.56 5.93
C ARG A 248 -10.46 19.06 5.69
N ASP A 249 -11.52 19.45 4.97
CA ASP A 249 -11.92 20.86 4.88
C ASP A 249 -12.62 21.33 6.16
N ALA A 250 -12.95 22.62 6.21
CA ALA A 250 -13.72 23.26 7.27
C ALA A 250 -15.10 22.65 7.52
N THR A 251 -15.63 21.83 6.60
CA THR A 251 -16.89 21.10 6.78
C THR A 251 -16.68 19.65 7.24
N GLY A 252 -15.43 19.28 7.56
CA GLY A 252 -15.05 17.93 8.00
C GLY A 252 -14.91 16.90 6.87
N LYS A 253 -15.10 17.32 5.61
CA LYS A 253 -15.07 16.43 4.45
C LYS A 253 -13.64 16.18 3.99
N ARG A 254 -13.33 14.93 3.64
CA ARG A 254 -11.99 14.53 3.17
C ARG A 254 -11.62 15.27 1.89
N LEU A 255 -10.45 15.91 1.87
CA LEU A 255 -9.98 16.69 0.71
C LEU A 255 -9.52 15.84 -0.48
N ALA A 256 -9.22 14.55 -0.24
CA ALA A 256 -8.47 13.69 -1.17
C ALA A 256 -9.23 13.17 -2.41
N LYS A 257 -10.57 13.25 -2.45
CA LYS A 257 -11.34 12.40 -3.38
C LYS A 257 -12.12 13.09 -4.51
N ARG A 258 -12.23 14.42 -4.60
CA ARG A 258 -13.21 15.01 -5.55
C ARG A 258 -12.90 16.30 -6.32
N ASP A 259 -11.76 16.98 -6.17
CA ASP A 259 -11.55 18.23 -6.92
C ASP A 259 -10.11 18.37 -7.45
N ASP A 260 -9.95 18.45 -8.78
CA ASP A 260 -8.74 18.98 -9.44
C ASP A 260 -8.41 20.40 -8.93
N ALA A 261 -9.43 21.12 -8.44
CA ALA A 261 -9.30 22.43 -7.81
C ALA A 261 -8.52 22.42 -6.48
N ARG A 262 -8.19 21.25 -5.92
CA ARG A 262 -7.45 21.05 -4.66
C ARG A 262 -6.10 20.35 -4.84
N SER A 263 -5.58 20.31 -6.08
CA SER A 263 -4.21 19.85 -6.35
C SER A 263 -3.16 20.85 -5.86
N ILE A 264 -1.95 20.37 -5.54
CA ILE A 264 -0.82 21.21 -5.14
C ILE A 264 -0.47 22.21 -6.25
N ALA A 265 -0.47 21.75 -7.51
CA ALA A 265 -0.32 22.62 -8.67
C ALA A 265 -1.35 23.77 -8.69
N THR A 266 -2.62 23.50 -8.39
CA THR A 266 -3.66 24.55 -8.31
C THR A 266 -3.38 25.56 -7.20
N TYR A 267 -2.92 25.13 -6.01
CA TYR A 267 -2.54 26.05 -4.95
C TYR A 267 -1.36 26.96 -5.38
N ARG A 268 -0.35 26.38 -6.03
CA ARG A 268 0.79 27.11 -6.57
C ARG A 268 0.36 28.17 -7.59
N VAL A 269 -0.50 27.82 -8.54
CA VAL A 269 -1.03 28.76 -9.55
C VAL A 269 -1.85 29.89 -8.90
N LYS A 270 -2.55 29.61 -7.81
CA LYS A 270 -3.32 30.61 -7.05
C LYS A 270 -2.45 31.50 -6.15
N GLY A 271 -1.13 31.35 -6.19
CA GLY A 271 -0.20 32.18 -5.42
C GLY A 271 0.01 31.76 -3.97
N ALA A 272 -0.46 30.58 -3.56
CA ALA A 272 -0.08 30.03 -2.26
C ALA A 272 1.43 29.81 -2.21
N THR A 273 2.00 29.84 -1.01
CA THR A 273 3.39 29.49 -0.72
C THR A 273 3.48 28.10 -0.06
N PRO A 274 4.67 27.48 -0.02
CA PRO A 274 4.86 26.24 0.75
C PRO A 274 4.54 26.40 2.24
N ALA A 275 4.71 27.60 2.80
CA ALA A 275 4.35 27.88 4.19
C ALA A 275 2.82 27.82 4.39
N ASP A 276 2.05 28.36 3.44
CA ASP A 276 0.58 28.28 3.48
C ASP A 276 0.09 26.83 3.44
N ILE A 277 0.75 25.97 2.65
CA ILE A 277 0.43 24.54 2.59
C ILE A 277 0.68 23.86 3.93
N LYS A 278 1.78 24.17 4.62
CA LYS A 278 2.08 23.63 5.95
C LYS A 278 1.02 24.03 6.98
N VAL A 279 0.58 25.28 6.97
CA VAL A 279 -0.54 25.75 7.81
C VAL A 279 -1.82 24.96 7.51
N LEU A 280 -2.16 24.78 6.23
CA LEU A 280 -3.39 24.07 5.81
C LEU A 280 -3.41 22.59 6.22
N ILE A 281 -2.25 21.96 6.38
CA ILE A 281 -2.13 20.54 6.75
C ILE A 281 -1.71 20.33 8.22
N GLY A 282 -1.56 21.41 8.99
CA GLY A 282 -1.23 21.36 10.41
C GLY A 282 0.23 20.96 10.71
N LEU A 283 1.18 21.43 9.89
CA LEU A 283 2.63 21.26 10.09
C LEU A 283 3.37 22.58 10.35
#